data_AF-A0A9E2Q2H5-F1
#
_entry.id   AF-A0A9E2Q2H5-F1
#
_cell.length_a   1.000
_cell.length_b   1.000
_cell.length_c   1.000
_cell.angle_alpha   90.00
_cell.angle_beta   90.00
_cell.angle_gamma   90.00
#
_symmetry.space_group_name_H-M   'P 1'
#
loop_
_entity.id
_entity.type
_entity.pdbx_description
1 polymer ?
#
loop_
_entity_poly.entity_id
_entity_poly.type
_entity_poly.pdbx_seq_one_letter_code
_entity_poly.pdbx_strand_id
1 'polypeptide(L)'
;MAHVSASPLANRALLPAAARIVVKVGSSSLTDEQGRLDPQRLTDLVDVLAARRAAGGAVVLVSSGAIASAIGPLGLAGRPRDLATQQAAASVGQGLLVAHYTRAFA
;
A
#
# COMPACT_ATOMS: atom_id res chain seq x y z
N MET A 1 -28.53 0.33 -9.00
CA MET A 1 -27.24 0.72 -8.38
C MET A 1 -27.38 2.14 -7.86
N ALA A 2 -27.31 2.35 -6.55
CA ALA A 2 -27.35 3.71 -6.01
C ALA A 2 -26.09 4.46 -6.44
N HIS A 3 -26.25 5.56 -7.18
CA HIS A 3 -25.16 6.49 -7.45
C HIS A 3 -24.69 7.07 -6.12
N VAL A 4 -23.47 6.74 -5.70
CA VAL A 4 -22.81 7.42 -4.58
C VAL A 4 -22.37 8.79 -5.10
N SER A 5 -23.24 9.79 -4.97
CA SER A 5 -22.84 11.19 -5.11
C SER A 5 -22.20 11.63 -3.80
N ALA A 6 -20.87 11.56 -3.73
CA ALA A 6 -20.12 12.20 -2.65
C ALA A 6 -19.79 13.63 -3.11
N SER A 7 -20.22 14.62 -2.35
CA SER A 7 -19.78 16.00 -2.57
C SER A 7 -18.25 16.06 -2.55
N PRO A 8 -17.60 16.72 -3.53
CA PRO A 8 -16.16 16.88 -3.53
C PRO A 8 -15.70 17.54 -2.22
N LEU A 9 -14.59 17.05 -1.66
CA LEU A 9 -13.95 17.75 -0.55
C LEU A 9 -13.37 19.07 -1.10
N ALA A 10 -13.90 20.20 -0.62
CA ALA A 10 -13.49 21.52 -1.09
C ALA A 10 -12.03 21.86 -0.76
N ASN A 11 -11.47 21.31 0.32
CA ASN A 11 -10.07 21.49 0.70
C ASN A 11 -9.59 20.38 1.66
N ARG A 12 -8.29 20.39 1.98
CA ARG A 12 -7.64 19.37 2.82
C ARG A 12 -8.12 19.35 4.27
N ALA A 13 -8.62 20.47 4.80
CA ALA A 13 -9.11 20.55 6.18
C ALA A 13 -10.35 19.68 6.40
N LEU A 14 -11.03 19.28 5.32
CA LEU A 14 -12.19 18.38 5.37
C LEU A 14 -11.80 16.88 5.35
N LEU A 15 -10.54 16.52 5.10
CA LEU A 15 -10.09 15.12 5.06
C LEU A 15 -10.36 14.36 6.38
N PRO A 16 -10.12 14.92 7.57
CA PRO A 16 -10.40 14.21 8.83
C PRO A 16 -11.88 13.83 8.99
N ALA A 17 -12.79 14.64 8.46
CA ALA A 17 -14.24 14.43 8.53
C ALA A 17 -14.78 13.50 7.42
N ALA A 18 -13.97 13.15 6.42
CA ALA A 18 -14.42 12.36 5.29
C ALA A 18 -14.81 10.93 5.70
N ALA A 19 -16.07 10.54 5.45
CA ALA A 19 -16.59 9.23 5.83
C ALA A 19 -15.82 8.04 5.21
N ARG A 20 -15.28 8.22 4.00
CA ARG A 20 -14.44 7.23 3.30
C ARG A 20 -13.23 7.90 2.65
N ILE A 21 -12.06 7.30 2.83
CA ILE A 21 -10.80 7.76 2.24
C ILE A 21 -10.16 6.62 1.47
N VAL A 22 -9.69 6.92 0.25
CA VAL A 22 -8.79 6.03 -0.51
C VAL A 22 -7.36 6.52 -0.28
N VAL A 23 -6.51 5.69 0.29
CA VAL A 23 -5.09 5.99 0.51
C VAL A 23 -4.28 5.25 -0.55
N LYS A 24 -3.66 5.99 -1.47
CA LYS A 24 -2.66 5.43 -2.40
C LYS A 24 -1.28 5.62 -1.80
N VAL A 25 -0.52 4.54 -1.71
CA VAL A 25 0.89 4.58 -1.32
C VAL A 25 1.79 4.14 -2.48
N GLY A 26 2.81 4.94 -2.80
CA GLY A 26 3.79 4.64 -3.85
C GLY A 26 4.89 3.70 -3.35
N SER A 27 5.64 3.10 -4.28
CA SER A 27 6.70 2.15 -3.91
C SER A 27 7.77 2.81 -3.02
N SER A 28 8.20 4.04 -3.32
CA SER A 28 9.24 4.74 -2.54
C SER A 28 8.86 4.98 -1.07
N SER A 29 7.57 5.02 -0.75
CA SER A 29 7.07 5.13 0.62
C SER A 29 7.13 3.80 1.39
N LEU A 30 7.29 2.68 0.69
CA LEU A 30 7.28 1.33 1.26
C LEU A 30 8.61 0.60 1.11
N THR A 31 9.63 1.23 0.51
CA THR A 31 10.89 0.56 0.19
C THR A 31 12.10 1.20 0.85
N ASP A 32 13.11 0.38 1.09
CA ASP A 32 14.47 0.81 1.46
C ASP A 32 15.22 1.42 0.26
N GLU A 33 16.45 1.85 0.49
CA GLU A 33 17.33 2.44 -0.55
C GLU A 33 17.68 1.45 -1.67
N GLN A 34 17.60 0.14 -1.39
CA GLN A 34 17.81 -0.93 -2.37
C GLN A 34 16.52 -1.30 -3.12
N GLY A 35 15.40 -0.62 -2.82
CA GLY A 35 14.10 -0.83 -3.46
C GLY A 35 13.35 -2.06 -2.94
N ARG A 36 13.83 -2.71 -1.89
CA ARG A 36 13.17 -3.85 -1.23
C ARG A 36 12.09 -3.32 -0.30
N LEU A 37 11.06 -4.12 -0.03
CA LEU A 37 10.03 -3.75 0.93
C LEU A 37 10.66 -3.51 2.32
N ASP A 38 10.32 -2.38 2.92
CA ASP A 38 10.71 -2.00 4.28
C ASP A 38 9.56 -2.34 5.24
N PRO A 39 9.73 -3.34 6.12
CA PRO A 39 8.69 -3.76 7.05
C PRO A 39 8.29 -2.68 8.06
N GLN A 40 9.22 -1.80 8.45
CA GLN A 40 8.93 -0.74 9.42
C GLN A 40 8.01 0.31 8.79
N ARG A 41 8.35 0.78 7.58
CA ARG A 41 7.50 1.75 6.85
C ARG A 41 6.09 1.20 6.56
N LEU A 42 5.99 -0.10 6.27
CA LEU A 42 4.69 -0.75 6.09
C LEU A 42 3.89 -0.76 7.40
N THR A 43 4.55 -1.05 8.53
CA THR A 43 3.92 -1.05 9.87
C THR A 43 3.45 0.35 10.24
N ASP A 44 4.30 1.37 10.06
CA ASP A 44 3.95 2.77 10.34
C ASP A 44 2.74 3.23 9.51
N LEU A 45 2.66 2.80 8.24
CA LEU A 45 1.48 3.05 7.42
C LEU A 45 0.24 2.37 7.99
N VAL A 46 0.36 1.09 8.36
CA VAL A 46 -0.75 0.32 8.93
C VAL A 46 -1.28 0.96 10.20
N ASP A 47 -0.42 1.44 11.10
CA ASP A 47 -0.81 2.12 12.33
C ASP A 47 -1.68 3.35 12.05
N VAL A 48 -1.29 4.16 11.07
CA VAL A 48 -2.07 5.35 10.65
C VAL A 48 -3.44 4.94 10.09
N LEU A 49 -3.48 3.89 9.25
CA LEU A 49 -4.74 3.40 8.66
C LEU A 49 -5.66 2.77 9.71
N ALA A 50 -5.09 2.01 10.65
CA ALA A 50 -5.80 1.38 11.75
C ALA A 50 -6.40 2.43 12.68
N ALA A 51 -5.64 3.47 13.05
CA ALA A 51 -6.15 4.60 13.83
C ALA A 51 -7.33 5.30 13.14
N ARG A 52 -7.24 5.53 11.82
CA ARG A 52 -8.35 6.13 11.05
C ARG A 52 -9.60 5.25 11.07
N ARG A 53 -9.43 3.93 10.96
CA ARG A 53 -10.51 2.95 11.01
C ARG A 53 -11.14 2.87 12.40
N ALA A 54 -10.33 2.85 13.46
CA ALA A 54 -10.77 2.84 14.86
C ALA A 54 -11.59 4.09 15.20
N ALA A 55 -11.26 5.24 14.61
CA ALA A 55 -12.05 6.47 14.70
C ALA A 55 -13.37 6.46 13.89
N GLY A 56 -13.82 5.30 13.40
CA GLY A 56 -15.11 5.12 12.70
C GLY A 56 -15.09 5.40 11.20
N GLY A 57 -13.95 5.79 10.62
CA GLY A 57 -13.82 6.02 9.18
C GLY A 57 -13.78 4.75 8.34
N ALA A 58 -14.13 4.84 7.06
CA ALA A 58 -13.86 3.80 6.08
C ALA A 58 -12.54 4.10 5.33
N VAL A 59 -11.67 3.10 5.19
CA VAL A 59 -10.39 3.22 4.48
C VAL A 59 -10.34 2.18 3.37
N VAL A 60 -9.89 2.60 2.19
CA VAL A 60 -9.47 1.70 1.10
C VAL A 60 -8.00 1.98 0.82
N LEU A 61 -7.15 0.96 0.95
CA LEU A 61 -5.73 1.06 0.63
C LEU A 61 -5.49 0.63 -0.82
N VAL A 62 -4.77 1.45 -1.57
CA VAL A 62 -4.24 1.11 -2.89
C VAL A 62 -2.71 1.09 -2.78
N SER A 63 -2.14 -0.09 -2.63
CA SER A 63 -0.69 -0.24 -2.42
C SER A 63 0.06 -0.50 -3.71
N SER A 64 1.23 0.12 -3.86
CA SER A 64 2.29 -0.40 -4.73
C SER A 64 3.12 -1.44 -3.94
N GLY A 65 4.33 -1.79 -4.38
CA GLY A 65 5.25 -2.61 -3.58
C GLY A 65 5.23 -4.12 -3.87
N ALA A 66 4.39 -4.62 -4.78
CA ALA A 66 4.38 -6.04 -5.15
C ALA A 66 5.77 -6.50 -5.62
N ILE A 67 6.34 -5.85 -6.65
CA ILE A 67 7.69 -6.16 -7.13
C ILE A 67 8.74 -6.03 -6.02
N ALA A 68 8.66 -4.98 -5.20
CA ALA A 68 9.60 -4.74 -4.10
C ALA A 68 9.61 -5.87 -3.05
N SER A 69 8.43 -6.46 -2.80
CA SER A 69 8.26 -7.59 -1.89
C SER A 69 8.91 -8.87 -2.42
N ALA A 70 9.12 -8.97 -3.74
CA ALA A 70 9.74 -10.12 -4.38
C ALA A 70 11.26 -9.99 -4.58
N ILE A 71 11.85 -8.79 -4.46
CA ILE A 71 13.28 -8.56 -4.77
C ILE A 71 14.18 -9.49 -3.94
N GLY A 72 14.03 -9.47 -2.62
CA GLY A 72 14.80 -10.35 -1.72
C GLY A 72 14.50 -11.84 -1.94
N PRO A 73 13.23 -12.27 -1.86
CA PRO A 73 12.85 -13.68 -2.04
C PRO A 73 13.24 -14.31 -3.37
N LEU A 74 13.32 -13.53 -4.45
CA LEU A 74 13.76 -14.00 -5.77
C LEU A 74 15.27 -13.82 -6.01
N GLY A 75 16.04 -13.34 -5.03
CA GLY A 75 17.47 -13.11 -5.16
C GLY A 75 17.82 -12.03 -6.19
N LEU A 76 16.92 -11.09 -6.47
CA LEU A 76 17.14 -10.01 -7.42
C LEU A 76 18.01 -8.93 -6.78
N ALA A 77 18.95 -8.37 -7.56
CA ALA A 77 19.80 -7.27 -7.10
C ALA A 77 19.03 -5.94 -6.91
N GLY A 78 17.82 -5.84 -7.46
CA GLY A 78 16.97 -4.66 -7.42
C GLY A 78 15.76 -4.81 -8.33
N ARG A 79 15.06 -3.71 -8.60
CA ARG A 79 13.90 -3.72 -9.49
C ARG A 79 14.31 -4.11 -10.93
N PRO A 80 13.72 -5.17 -11.52
CA PRO A 80 13.98 -5.54 -12.91
C PRO A 80 13.54 -4.46 -13.90
N ARG A 81 14.21 -4.38 -15.06
CA ARG A 81 13.93 -3.38 -16.10
C ARG A 81 13.09 -3.93 -17.24
N ASP A 82 13.19 -5.22 -17.53
CA ASP A 82 12.38 -5.88 -18.55
C ASP A 82 10.98 -6.19 -18.00
N LEU A 83 10.00 -6.23 -18.90
CA LEU A 83 8.60 -6.40 -18.53
C LEU A 83 8.31 -7.80 -17.99
N ALA A 84 8.88 -8.84 -18.59
CA ALA A 84 8.64 -10.23 -18.20
C ALA A 84 9.07 -10.50 -16.75
N THR A 85 10.28 -10.08 -16.38
CA THR A 85 10.78 -10.24 -15.00
C THR A 85 10.02 -9.36 -14.03
N GLN A 86 9.60 -8.16 -14.43
CA GLN A 86 8.72 -7.32 -13.60
C GLN A 86 7.37 -7.99 -13.34
N GLN A 87 6.76 -8.61 -14.34
CA GLN A 87 5.50 -9.34 -14.19
C GLN A 87 5.67 -10.57 -13.30
N ALA A 88 6.73 -11.36 -13.51
CA ALA A 88 7.03 -12.50 -12.65
C ALA A 88 7.23 -12.09 -11.18
N ALA A 89 8.02 -11.04 -10.95
CA ALA A 89 8.23 -10.48 -9.62
C ALA A 89 6.94 -9.91 -9.02
N ALA A 90 6.08 -9.26 -9.82
CA ALA A 90 4.79 -8.78 -9.36
C ALA A 90 3.85 -9.92 -8.96
N SER A 91 3.80 -11.01 -9.73
CA SER A 91 2.98 -12.19 -9.43
C SER A 91 3.37 -12.85 -8.11
N VAL A 92 4.67 -13.09 -7.89
CA VAL A 92 5.18 -13.63 -6.61
C VAL A 92 4.98 -12.63 -5.48
N GLY A 93 5.37 -11.39 -5.72
CA GLY A 93 5.38 -10.34 -4.73
C GLY A 93 4.01 -9.86 -4.28
N GLN A 94 2.97 -10.03 -5.08
CA GLN A 94 1.60 -9.68 -4.69
C GLN A 94 1.13 -10.51 -3.49
N GLY A 95 1.36 -11.83 -3.51
CA GLY A 95 1.00 -12.71 -2.38
C GLY A 95 1.79 -12.36 -1.12
N LEU A 96 3.08 -12.07 -1.27
CA LEU A 96 3.95 -11.64 -0.18
C LEU A 96 3.50 -10.30 0.41
N LEU A 97 3.22 -9.32 -0.42
CA LEU A 97 2.76 -8.00 0.01
C LEU A 97 1.46 -8.09 0.81
N VAL A 98 0.49 -8.88 0.33
CA VAL A 98 -0.76 -9.13 1.06
C VAL A 98 -0.46 -9.78 2.41
N ALA A 99 0.42 -10.78 2.45
CA ALA A 99 0.80 -11.43 3.71
C ALA A 99 1.49 -10.46 4.69
N HIS A 100 2.32 -9.53 4.21
CA HIS A 100 2.92 -8.48 5.05
C HIS A 100 1.84 -7.57 5.66
N TYR A 101 0.90 -7.07 4.84
CA TYR A 101 -0.21 -6.28 5.36
C TYR A 101 -1.09 -7.08 6.33
N THR A 102 -1.42 -8.33 6.03
CA THR A 102 -2.21 -9.18 6.93
C THR A 102 -1.54 -9.33 8.28
N ARG A 103 -0.22 -9.53 8.33
CA ARG A 103 0.53 -9.62 9.60
C ARG A 103 0.56 -8.29 10.35
N ALA A 104 0.74 -7.18 9.65
CA ALA A 104 0.81 -5.86 10.28
C ALA A 104 -0.55 -5.37 10.79
N PHE A 105 -1.65 -5.76 10.15
CA PHE A 105 -3.02 -5.40 10.59
C PHE A 105 -3.58 -6.30 11.69
N ALA A 106 -2.94 -7.43 11.99
CA ALA A 106 -3.40 -8.42 12.97
C ALA A 106 -3.13 -7.95 14.41
#